data_AF-A0A4Q3U8D9-F1
#
_entry.id   AF-A0A4Q3U8D9-F1
#
_cell.length_a   1.000
_cell.length_b   1.000
_cell.length_c   1.000
_cell.angle_alpha   90.00
_cell.angle_beta   90.00
_cell.angle_gamma   90.00
#
_symmetry.space_group_name_H-M   'P 1'
#
loop_
_entity.id
_entity.type
_entity.pdbx_description
1 polymer ?
#
loop_
_entity_poly.entity_id
_entity_poly.type
_entity_poly.pdbx_seq_one_letter_code
_entity_poly.pdbx_strand_id
1 'polypeptide(L)'
;VRFDGGYSPGNSPASIDFDGNLAFGTSNLLTMELGGTALGTEYDHLNVAGNLTFGGDLVVASINGFSPAWGQSFDLFDFSSSNGTFASVSLPNLGQGLWWDTSRLYTDGSIQAVPEPASLAALGLGALALLKRRR
;
A
#
# COMPACT_ATOMS: atom_id res chain seq x y z
N VAL A 1 -0.20 -17.26 13.23
CA VAL A 1 -0.36 -16.14 14.19
C VAL A 1 -1.67 -15.43 13.91
N ARG A 2 -2.36 -14.90 14.93
CA ARG A 2 -3.57 -14.10 14.76
C ARG A 2 -3.57 -12.89 15.70
N PHE A 3 -3.99 -11.74 15.19
CA PHE A 3 -4.22 -10.51 15.98
C PHE A 3 -5.69 -10.09 15.92
N ASP A 4 -6.28 -9.76 17.07
CA ASP A 4 -7.69 -9.36 17.20
C ASP A 4 -7.88 -7.97 17.85
N GLY A 5 -6.82 -7.39 18.43
CA GLY A 5 -6.85 -6.16 19.22
C GLY A 5 -5.85 -5.09 18.76
N GLY A 6 -5.30 -5.24 17.56
CA GLY A 6 -4.35 -4.33 16.96
C GLY A 6 -2.95 -4.93 16.77
N TYR A 7 -2.23 -4.38 15.79
CA TYR A 7 -0.82 -4.70 15.53
C TYR A 7 -0.11 -3.50 14.90
N SER A 8 1.09 -3.19 15.39
CA SER A 8 2.01 -2.20 14.83
C SER A 8 3.37 -2.88 14.68
N PRO A 9 3.94 -2.96 13.46
CA PRO A 9 5.20 -3.67 13.22
C PRO A 9 6.42 -3.02 13.89
N GLY A 10 6.98 -3.67 14.91
CA GLY A 10 8.28 -3.28 15.49
C GLY A 10 8.34 -1.88 16.12
N ASN A 11 9.54 -1.27 16.10
CA ASN A 11 9.78 0.15 16.43
C ASN A 11 9.92 0.92 15.11
N SER A 12 8.81 1.04 14.41
CA SER A 12 8.69 1.42 13.01
C SER A 12 9.66 2.52 12.52
N PRO A 13 10.16 2.42 11.27
CA PRO A 13 9.86 1.36 10.30
C PRO A 13 10.50 0.00 10.60
N ALA A 14 9.83 -1.10 10.23
CA ALA A 14 10.33 -2.47 10.41
C ALA A 14 9.88 -3.46 9.30
N SER A 15 10.74 -4.44 9.00
CA SER A 15 10.35 -5.67 8.29
C SER A 15 10.16 -6.80 9.28
N ILE A 16 8.98 -7.45 9.28
CA ILE A 16 8.67 -8.56 10.18
C ILE A 16 8.34 -9.83 9.40
N ASP A 17 9.08 -10.90 9.67
CA ASP A 17 8.88 -12.21 9.07
C ASP A 17 7.91 -13.08 9.90
N PHE A 18 6.99 -13.75 9.22
CA PHE A 18 6.13 -14.80 9.76
C PHE A 18 6.33 -16.09 8.96
N ASP A 19 6.95 -17.10 9.59
CA ASP A 19 7.25 -18.41 8.95
C ASP A 19 6.00 -19.23 8.55
N GLY A 20 4.81 -18.80 8.95
CA GLY A 20 3.56 -19.51 8.68
C GLY A 20 2.42 -18.56 8.37
N ASN A 21 1.19 -18.97 8.66
CA ASN A 21 0.01 -18.15 8.36
C ASN A 21 -0.10 -16.97 9.33
N LEU A 22 -0.57 -15.83 8.83
CA LEU A 22 -0.93 -14.64 9.60
C LEU A 22 -2.39 -14.29 9.35
N ALA A 23 -3.12 -13.92 10.40
CA ALA A 23 -4.51 -13.50 10.28
C ALA A 23 -4.80 -12.25 11.12
N PHE A 24 -5.48 -11.29 10.51
CA PHE A 24 -6.08 -10.17 11.22
C PHE A 24 -7.57 -10.43 11.43
N GLY A 25 -8.03 -10.28 12.66
CA GLY A 25 -9.43 -10.41 13.02
C GLY A 25 -10.29 -9.26 12.52
N THR A 26 -11.60 -9.45 12.46
CA THR A 26 -12.54 -8.45 11.93
C THR A 26 -12.62 -7.16 12.75
N SER A 27 -12.15 -7.18 14.00
CA SER A 27 -12.02 -6.01 14.89
C SER A 27 -10.58 -5.50 15.02
N ASN A 28 -9.63 -6.09 14.29
CA ASN A 28 -8.22 -5.74 14.41
C ASN A 28 -7.94 -4.38 13.75
N LEU A 29 -7.02 -3.61 14.33
CA LEU A 29 -6.45 -2.42 13.69
C LEU A 29 -4.97 -2.66 13.39
N LEU A 30 -4.62 -2.84 12.12
CA LEU A 30 -3.24 -2.85 11.67
C LEU A 30 -2.78 -1.41 11.41
N THR A 31 -1.68 -0.98 12.03
CA THR A 31 -1.05 0.32 11.76
C THR A 31 0.32 0.10 11.14
N MET A 32 0.62 0.79 10.05
CA MET A 32 1.91 0.72 9.34
C MET A 32 2.42 2.11 9.03
N GLU A 33 3.73 2.29 8.93
CA GLU A 33 4.35 3.60 8.72
C GLU A 33 5.17 3.70 7.43
N LEU A 34 5.11 4.87 6.78
CA LEU A 34 5.93 5.28 5.65
C LEU A 34 6.80 6.48 6.06
N GLY A 35 8.12 6.31 6.09
CA GLY A 35 9.12 7.34 6.37
C GLY A 35 10.09 7.60 5.21
N GLY A 36 10.00 6.82 4.14
CA GLY A 36 10.86 6.87 2.95
C GLY A 36 10.50 5.72 2.00
N THR A 37 11.40 5.37 1.08
CA THR A 37 11.13 4.40 0.00
C THR A 37 11.93 3.10 0.10
N ALA A 38 12.78 2.94 1.10
CA ALA A 38 13.49 1.69 1.35
C ALA A 38 12.65 0.75 2.24
N LEU A 39 12.34 -0.44 1.71
CA LEU A 39 11.56 -1.47 2.39
C LEU A 39 12.18 -1.88 3.73
N GLY A 40 11.37 -1.97 4.77
CA GLY A 40 11.76 -2.53 6.06
C GLY A 40 12.68 -1.63 6.90
N THR A 41 13.26 -0.60 6.29
CA THR A 41 14.12 0.38 6.97
C THR A 41 13.53 1.79 6.98
N GLU A 42 12.75 2.13 5.95
CA GLU A 42 12.07 3.42 5.83
C GLU A 42 10.55 3.28 5.78
N TYR A 43 10.00 2.09 5.55
CA TYR A 43 8.58 1.81 5.74
C TYR A 43 8.35 0.37 6.21
N ASP A 44 7.19 0.14 6.82
CA ASP A 44 6.85 -1.17 7.36
C ASP A 44 6.52 -2.20 6.28
N HIS A 45 6.95 -3.43 6.53
CA HIS A 45 6.69 -4.56 5.65
C HIS A 45 6.43 -5.82 6.49
N LEU A 46 5.39 -6.57 6.13
CA LEU A 46 5.13 -7.90 6.69
C LEU A 46 5.37 -8.97 5.63
N ASN A 47 6.36 -9.82 5.87
CA ASN A 47 6.67 -10.96 5.03
C ASN A 47 6.05 -12.22 5.63
N VAL A 48 5.03 -12.78 4.98
CA VAL A 48 4.26 -13.93 5.47
C VAL A 48 4.52 -15.13 4.57
N ALA A 49 5.30 -16.11 5.03
CA ALA A 49 5.61 -17.29 4.23
C ALA A 49 4.37 -18.13 3.88
N GLY A 50 3.32 -18.06 4.71
CA GLY A 50 2.07 -18.79 4.55
C GLY A 50 0.92 -17.97 3.96
N ASN A 51 -0.29 -18.31 4.38
CA ASN A 51 -1.51 -17.59 4.04
C ASN A 51 -1.66 -16.31 4.89
N LEU A 52 -1.94 -15.19 4.24
CA LEU A 52 -2.32 -13.94 4.89
C LEU A 52 -3.84 -13.73 4.80
N THR A 53 -4.52 -13.82 5.94
CA THR A 53 -5.95 -13.48 6.06
C THR A 53 -6.11 -12.02 6.49
N PHE A 54 -6.62 -11.20 5.58
CA PHE A 54 -6.96 -9.80 5.84
C PHE A 54 -8.31 -9.70 6.56
N GLY A 55 -8.37 -8.82 7.57
CA GLY A 55 -9.57 -8.52 8.33
C GLY A 55 -9.37 -7.26 9.18
N GLY A 56 -10.47 -6.65 9.61
CA GLY A 56 -10.41 -5.40 10.37
C GLY A 56 -9.94 -4.23 9.51
N ASP A 57 -9.26 -3.26 10.11
CA ASP A 57 -8.87 -2.01 9.46
C ASP A 57 -7.36 -1.92 9.26
N LEU A 58 -6.95 -1.32 8.12
CA LEU A 58 -5.57 -0.91 7.86
C LEU A 58 -5.46 0.61 7.94
N VAL A 59 -4.53 1.10 8.75
CA VAL A 59 -4.11 2.49 8.79
C VAL A 59 -2.64 2.57 8.40
N VAL A 60 -2.34 3.35 7.36
CA VAL A 60 -0.97 3.70 6.98
C VAL A 60 -0.73 5.17 7.32
N ALA A 61 0.35 5.45 8.04
CA ALA A 61 0.71 6.79 8.47
C ALA A 61 2.04 7.23 7.84
N SER A 62 2.14 8.49 7.44
CA SER A 62 3.43 9.10 7.11
C SER A 62 4.13 9.53 8.40
N ILE A 63 5.42 9.23 8.52
CA ILE A 63 6.27 9.68 9.63
C ILE A 63 7.41 10.57 9.13
N ASN A 64 8.07 11.29 10.05
CA ASN A 64 9.27 12.11 9.74
C ASN A 64 9.05 13.17 8.65
N GLY A 65 7.80 13.61 8.43
CA GLY A 65 7.46 14.56 7.37
C GLY A 65 7.48 13.98 5.96
N PHE A 66 7.55 12.65 5.82
CA PHE A 66 7.55 11.99 4.52
C PHE A 66 6.22 12.22 3.78
N SER A 67 6.32 12.68 2.54
CA SER A 67 5.18 12.85 1.63
C SER A 67 5.45 12.04 0.36
N PRO A 68 4.72 10.94 0.14
CA PRO A 68 4.94 10.12 -1.05
C PRO A 68 4.74 10.92 -2.34
N ALA A 69 5.69 10.75 -3.27
CA ALA A 69 5.70 11.40 -4.56
C ALA A 69 5.08 10.52 -5.65
N TRP A 70 4.73 11.12 -6.79
CA TRP A 70 4.22 10.40 -7.95
C TRP A 70 5.14 9.22 -8.35
N GLY A 71 4.52 8.09 -8.64
CA GLY A 71 5.18 6.86 -9.11
C GLY A 71 5.76 6.01 -7.99
N GLN A 72 5.89 6.52 -6.76
CA GLN A 72 6.37 5.74 -5.63
C GLN A 72 5.37 4.64 -5.27
N SER A 73 5.90 3.44 -5.03
CA SER A 73 5.16 2.27 -4.62
C SER A 73 5.75 1.70 -3.35
N PHE A 74 4.89 1.16 -2.49
CA PHE A 74 5.23 0.62 -1.19
C PHE A 74 4.66 -0.79 -1.12
N ASP A 75 5.54 -1.75 -0.89
CA ASP A 75 5.18 -3.15 -0.74
C ASP A 75 5.00 -3.46 0.75
N LEU A 76 3.75 -3.44 1.20
CA LEU A 76 3.42 -3.58 2.60
C LEU A 76 3.36 -5.06 3.04
N PHE A 77 3.13 -5.98 2.10
CA PHE A 77 2.84 -7.38 2.41
C PHE A 77 3.38 -8.34 1.35
N ASP A 78 4.26 -9.24 1.75
CA ASP A 78 4.54 -10.46 0.98
C ASP A 78 3.75 -11.63 1.54
N PHE A 79 3.17 -12.46 0.65
CA PHE A 79 2.43 -13.66 1.04
C PHE A 79 2.37 -14.73 -0.06
N SER A 80 2.31 -16.00 0.34
CA SER A 80 2.11 -17.11 -0.61
C SER A 80 0.68 -17.19 -1.16
N SER A 81 -0.29 -16.79 -0.34
CA SER A 81 -1.71 -16.73 -0.68
C SER A 81 -2.42 -15.76 0.25
N SER A 82 -3.52 -15.19 -0.19
CA SER A 82 -4.33 -14.28 0.60
C SER A 82 -5.80 -14.67 0.63
N ASN A 83 -6.49 -14.28 1.71
CA ASN A 83 -7.93 -14.37 1.83
C ASN A 83 -8.51 -13.14 2.53
N GLY A 84 -9.76 -12.80 2.19
CA GLY A 84 -10.45 -11.67 2.78
C GLY A 84 -9.91 -10.32 2.30
N THR A 85 -10.43 -9.26 2.90
CA THR A 85 -10.01 -7.86 2.68
C THR A 85 -10.08 -7.13 4.01
N PHE A 86 -9.39 -6.00 4.11
CA PHE A 86 -9.68 -5.06 5.19
C PHE A 86 -11.11 -4.50 5.01
N ALA A 87 -11.78 -4.23 6.13
CA ALA A 87 -13.06 -3.53 6.17
C ALA A 87 -12.89 -2.06 5.78
N SER A 88 -11.78 -1.43 6.18
CA SER A 88 -11.37 -0.12 5.71
C SER A 88 -9.85 -0.03 5.52
N VAL A 89 -9.45 0.85 4.59
CA VAL A 89 -8.05 1.18 4.31
C VAL A 89 -7.92 2.69 4.36
N SER A 90 -7.19 3.19 5.36
CA SER A 90 -6.89 4.61 5.54
C SER A 90 -5.42 4.84 5.22
N LEU A 91 -5.14 5.69 4.24
CA LEU A 91 -3.79 5.97 3.74
C LEU A 91 -3.43 7.44 3.98
N PRO A 92 -2.14 7.80 4.08
CA PRO A 92 -1.76 9.18 4.32
C PRO A 92 -2.11 10.06 3.12
N ASN A 93 -2.39 11.33 3.37
CA ASN A 93 -2.67 12.30 2.32
C ASN A 93 -1.48 12.42 1.37
N LEU A 94 -1.76 12.37 0.08
CA LEU A 94 -0.80 12.66 -0.97
C LEU A 94 -0.82 14.15 -1.34
N GLY A 95 0.21 14.58 -2.07
CA GLY A 95 0.22 15.90 -2.69
C GLY A 95 -0.95 16.10 -3.67
N GLN A 96 -1.27 17.36 -3.99
CA GLN A 96 -2.37 17.71 -4.90
C GLN A 96 -2.25 16.97 -6.26
N GLY A 97 -3.38 16.44 -6.74
CA GLY A 97 -3.44 15.72 -8.02
C GLY A 97 -2.93 14.27 -7.98
N LEU A 98 -2.58 13.76 -6.80
CA LEU A 98 -2.17 12.37 -6.59
C LEU A 98 -3.19 11.59 -5.76
N TRP A 99 -3.30 10.30 -6.08
CA TRP A 99 -4.23 9.35 -5.46
C TRP A 99 -3.51 8.03 -5.22
N TRP A 100 -3.97 7.27 -4.23
CA TRP A 100 -3.50 5.92 -4.02
C TRP A 100 -4.20 4.96 -4.96
N ASP A 101 -3.40 4.22 -5.73
CA ASP A 101 -3.83 2.98 -6.36
C ASP A 101 -3.61 1.84 -5.37
N THR A 102 -4.71 1.21 -4.95
CA THR A 102 -4.73 0.06 -4.05
C THR A 102 -5.17 -1.22 -4.75
N SER A 103 -5.30 -1.21 -6.08
CA SER A 103 -5.76 -2.36 -6.86
C SER A 103 -4.89 -3.60 -6.67
N ARG A 104 -3.63 -3.41 -6.27
CA ARG A 104 -2.64 -4.47 -6.06
C ARG A 104 -2.48 -4.91 -4.60
N LEU A 105 -3.10 -4.20 -3.65
CA LEU A 105 -2.93 -4.43 -2.21
C LEU A 105 -3.21 -5.88 -1.80
N TYR A 106 -4.23 -6.51 -2.40
CA TYR A 106 -4.61 -7.89 -2.09
C TYR A 106 -4.04 -8.93 -3.05
N THR A 107 -3.35 -8.50 -4.11
CA THR A 107 -2.71 -9.39 -5.10
C THR A 107 -1.22 -9.58 -4.83
N ASP A 108 -0.52 -8.50 -4.45
CA ASP A 108 0.93 -8.51 -4.19
C ASP A 108 1.34 -7.56 -3.05
N GLY A 109 0.39 -7.11 -2.22
CA GLY A 109 0.69 -6.28 -1.06
C GLY A 109 0.99 -4.82 -1.33
N SER A 110 1.04 -4.40 -2.60
CA SER A 110 1.53 -3.06 -2.94
C SER A 110 0.44 -1.99 -3.05
N ILE A 111 0.81 -0.77 -2.68
CA ILE A 111 0.09 0.47 -2.99
C ILE A 111 0.98 1.40 -3.81
N GLN A 112 0.41 2.26 -4.64
CA GLN A 112 1.17 3.19 -5.47
C GLN A 112 0.55 4.59 -5.51
N ALA A 113 1.38 5.62 -5.42
CA ALA A 113 0.95 7.00 -5.65
C ALA A 113 0.87 7.28 -7.16
N VAL A 114 -0.35 7.43 -7.69
CA VAL A 114 -0.62 7.67 -9.11
C VAL A 114 -1.25 9.04 -9.34
N PRO A 115 -1.15 9.63 -10.55
CA PRO A 115 -1.87 10.85 -10.89
C PRO A 115 -3.37 10.57 -10.95
N GLU A 116 -4.17 11.62 -10.83
CA GLU A 116 -5.60 11.53 -11.13
C GLU A 116 -5.86 10.85 -12.48
N PRO A 117 -6.81 9.89 -12.54
CA PRO A 117 -7.11 9.16 -13.78
C PRO A 117 -7.39 10.07 -14.99
N ALA A 118 -7.98 11.25 -14.76
CA ALA A 118 -8.23 12.24 -15.81
C ALA A 118 -6.94 12.82 -16.42
N SER A 119 -5.89 12.99 -15.62
CA SER A 119 -4.57 13.46 -16.09
C SER A 119 -3.91 12.45 -17.03
N LEU A 120 -4.06 11.15 -16.74
CA LEU A 120 -3.58 10.08 -17.62
C LEU A 120 -4.36 10.06 -18.95
N ALA A 121 -5.68 10.20 -18.90
CA ALA A 121 -6.52 10.25 -20.10
C ALA A 121 -6.19 11.46 -21.00
N ALA A 122 -5.95 12.63 -20.40
CA ALA A 122 -5.58 13.84 -21.13
C ALA A 122 -4.23 13.70 -21.86
N LEU A 123 -3.22 13.08 -21.22
CA LEU A 123 -1.93 12.78 -21.86
C LEU A 123 -2.09 11.81 -23.04
N GLY A 124 -2.90 10.76 -22.88
CA GLY A 124 -3.18 9.80 -23.95
C GLY A 124 -3.89 10.42 -25.15
N LEU A 125 -4.92 11.24 -24.92
CA LEU A 125 -5.64 11.96 -25.97
C LEU A 125 -4.75 13.00 -26.67
N GLY A 126 -3.92 13.73 -25.92
CA GLY A 126 -2.95 14.68 -26.48
C GLY A 126 -1.95 14.01 -27.42
N ALA A 127 -1.39 12.86 -27.03
CA ALA A 127 -0.49 12.08 -27.87
C ALA A 127 -1.18 11.59 -29.17
N LEU A 128 -2.41 11.08 -29.08
CA LEU A 128 -3.21 10.65 -30.23
C LEU A 128 -3.54 11.81 -31.18
N ALA A 129 -3.89 12.99 -30.64
CA ALA A 129 -4.17 14.18 -31.43
C ALA A 129 -2.92 14.69 -32.17
N LEU A 130 -1.75 14.66 -31.52
CA LEU A 130 -0.46 15.01 -32.13
C LEU A 130 -0.05 14.00 -33.22
N LEU A 131 -0.33 12.72 -33.04
CA LEU A 131 -0.12 11.68 -34.06
C LEU A 131 -1.03 11.84 -35.28
N LYS A 132 -2.29 12.24 -35.09
CA LYS A 132 -3.22 12.53 -36.20
C LYS A 132 -2.85 13.79 -36.99
N ARG A 133 -2.22 14.78 -36.37
CA ARG A 133 -1.83 16.06 -37.02
C ARG A 133 -0.59 15.95 -37.90
N ARG A 134 0.15 14.83 -37.85
CA ARG A 134 1.37 14.58 -38.61
C ARG A 134 1.17 13.76 -39.90
N ARG A 135 -0.08 13.60 -40.37
CA ARG A 135 -0.41 12.95 -41.65
C ARG A 135 -0.97 13.95 -42.65
#